data_AF-A0A496Y343-F1
#
_entry.id   AF-A0A496Y343-F1
#
_cell.length_a   1.000
_cell.length_b   1.000
_cell.length_c   1.000
_cell.angle_alpha   90.00
_cell.angle_beta   90.00
_cell.angle_gamma   90.00
#
_symmetry.space_group_name_H-M   'P 1'
#
loop_
_entity.id
_entity.type
_entity.pdbx_description
1 polymer ?
#
loop_
_entity_poly.entity_id
_entity_poly.type
_entity_poly.pdbx_seq_one_letter_code
_entity_poly.pdbx_strand_id
1 'polypeptide(L)'
;MSRKSILVFLTGFTLLLSGLQAQTEVSADSLISTRQARILLLKSALLPGWGEHSLGLHRRGYVLNGSELVFWIGYAAINYFGHSAEKDMQAYAARHAGIDTHGKDIYYYTDIGNYLDIYAYNEQKLRYRQFSALYPETPEYFWAWDSDAARRKFDKQRYNSQQLLHAAGFALGGLVLNRIVSMIDVIALTKDRLETPPGTVRASLLPQRAGLTLALDIEL
;
A
#
# COMPACT_ATOMS: atom_id res chain seq x y z
N MET A 1 12.27 -6.09 -10.59
CA MET A 1 11.48 -4.91 -11.01
C MET A 1 12.17 -4.30 -12.23
N SER A 2 11.50 -4.20 -13.38
CA SER A 2 12.10 -3.62 -14.59
C SER A 2 12.36 -2.12 -14.39
N ARG A 3 13.51 -1.61 -14.86
CA ARG A 3 13.88 -0.17 -14.83
C ARG A 3 12.76 0.73 -15.38
N LYS A 4 11.96 0.22 -16.31
CA LYS A 4 10.82 0.93 -16.92
C LYS A 4 9.65 1.12 -15.95
N SER A 5 9.40 0.15 -15.08
CA SER A 5 8.34 0.23 -14.07
C SER A 5 8.67 1.28 -13.00
N ILE A 6 9.93 1.38 -12.57
CA ILE A 6 10.39 2.39 -11.60
C ILE A 6 10.18 3.81 -12.14
N LEU A 7 10.49 4.02 -13.43
CA LEU A 7 10.40 5.34 -14.05
C LEU A 7 8.95 5.86 -14.08
N VAL A 8 7.98 5.00 -14.43
CA VAL A 8 6.56 5.36 -14.47
C VAL A 8 6.04 5.78 -13.09
N PHE A 9 6.37 5.02 -12.05
CA PHE A 9 6.04 5.37 -10.66
C PHE A 9 6.66 6.70 -10.23
N LEU A 10 7.92 6.98 -10.61
CA LEU A 10 8.59 8.24 -10.30
C LEU A 10 7.94 9.45 -11.00
N THR A 11 7.55 9.31 -12.27
CA THR A 11 6.84 10.36 -13.00
C THR A 11 5.44 10.64 -12.43
N GLY A 12 4.71 9.60 -12.04
CA GLY A 12 3.41 9.78 -11.37
C GLY A 12 3.54 10.50 -10.02
N PHE A 13 4.56 10.13 -9.24
CA PHE A 13 4.83 10.74 -7.94
C PHE A 13 5.28 12.21 -8.03
N THR A 14 6.08 12.55 -9.06
CA THR A 14 6.51 13.94 -9.29
C THR A 14 5.35 14.83 -9.75
N LEU A 15 4.45 14.33 -10.60
CA LEU A 15 3.21 15.02 -10.96
C LEU A 15 2.32 15.29 -9.73
N LEU A 16 2.20 14.29 -8.84
CA LEU A 16 1.53 14.42 -7.55
C LEU A 16 2.10 15.56 -6.69
N LEU A 17 3.43 15.60 -6.50
CA LEU A 17 4.08 16.65 -5.71
C LEU A 17 3.90 18.05 -6.33
N SER A 18 3.99 18.16 -7.66
CA SER A 18 3.78 19.43 -8.33
C SER A 18 2.34 19.95 -8.20
N GLY A 19 1.35 19.04 -8.13
CA GLY A 19 -0.05 19.39 -7.87
C GLY A 19 -0.31 19.88 -6.44
N LEU A 20 0.44 19.36 -5.45
CA LEU A 20 0.38 19.81 -4.06
C LEU A 20 0.89 21.25 -3.89
N GLN A 21 1.91 21.66 -4.66
CA GLN A 21 2.44 23.03 -4.59
C GLN A 21 1.54 24.09 -5.24
N ALA A 22 0.50 23.68 -5.96
CA ALA A 22 -0.23 24.55 -6.86
C ALA A 22 -1.22 25.53 -6.19
N GLN A 23 -1.48 25.40 -4.89
CA GLN A 23 -2.35 26.32 -4.14
C GLN A 23 -1.81 26.45 -2.70
N THR A 24 -1.10 27.54 -2.41
CA THR A 24 -0.51 27.83 -1.09
C THR A 24 -1.33 28.81 -0.27
N GLU A 25 -2.12 29.64 -0.94
CA GLU A 25 -2.93 30.67 -0.30
C GLU A 25 -4.24 30.07 0.20
N VAL A 26 -4.30 29.89 1.52
CA VAL A 26 -5.57 29.87 2.24
C VAL A 26 -5.73 31.27 2.80
N SER A 27 -6.92 31.84 2.68
CA SER A 27 -7.27 33.15 3.27
C SER A 27 -6.72 33.26 4.70
N ALA A 28 -5.79 34.18 4.89
CA ALA A 28 -4.93 34.26 6.08
C ALA A 28 -5.66 34.68 7.37
N ASP A 29 -6.92 35.08 7.28
CA ASP A 29 -7.64 35.74 8.38
C ASP A 29 -8.38 34.79 9.35
N SER A 30 -8.38 33.47 9.13
CA SER A 30 -9.01 32.53 10.06
C SER A 30 -7.97 31.74 10.84
N LEU A 31 -7.65 32.20 12.04
CA LEU A 31 -7.10 31.30 13.05
C LEU A 31 -8.09 30.14 13.25
N ILE A 32 -7.58 28.94 13.50
CA ILE A 32 -8.38 27.74 13.69
C ILE A 32 -8.07 27.12 15.05
N SER A 33 -9.10 26.63 15.72
CA SER A 33 -8.89 25.94 16.98
C SER A 33 -8.20 24.58 16.77
N THR A 34 -7.48 24.09 17.77
CA THR A 34 -6.88 22.74 17.79
C THR A 34 -7.91 21.64 17.48
N ARG A 35 -9.17 21.84 17.89
CA ARG A 35 -10.26 20.90 17.60
C ARG A 35 -10.57 20.84 16.09
N GLN A 36 -10.65 22.00 15.44
CA GLN A 36 -10.89 22.08 14.00
C GLN A 36 -9.73 21.46 13.22
N ALA A 37 -8.49 21.75 13.60
CA ALA A 37 -7.30 21.14 12.98
C ALA A 37 -7.33 19.59 13.06
N ARG A 38 -7.71 19.03 14.21
CA ARG A 38 -7.90 17.57 14.38
C ARG A 38 -9.00 17.02 13.47
N ILE A 39 -10.12 17.73 13.31
CA ILE A 39 -11.20 17.32 12.41
C ILE A 39 -10.73 17.33 10.95
N LEU A 40 -9.97 18.35 10.54
CA LEU A 40 -9.40 18.43 9.20
C LEU A 40 -8.43 17.27 8.93
N LEU A 41 -7.57 16.94 9.89
CA LEU A 41 -6.67 15.79 9.80
C LEU A 41 -7.46 14.48 9.62
N LEU A 42 -8.51 14.26 10.43
CA LEU A 42 -9.35 13.06 10.34
C LEU A 42 -10.06 12.96 8.99
N LYS A 43 -10.53 14.08 8.44
CA LYS A 43 -11.11 14.12 7.09
C LYS A 43 -10.13 13.63 6.04
N SER A 44 -8.89 14.14 6.04
CA SER A 44 -7.83 13.73 5.10
C SER A 44 -7.35 12.30 5.32
N ALA A 45 -7.35 11.81 6.57
CA ALA A 45 -7.05 10.41 6.86
C ALA A 45 -8.11 9.45 6.30
N LEU A 46 -9.38 9.84 6.39
CA LEU A 46 -10.51 9.06 5.90
C LEU A 46 -10.63 9.10 4.38
N LEU A 47 -10.52 10.29 3.80
CA LEU A 47 -10.56 10.52 2.36
C LEU A 47 -9.49 11.55 1.98
N PRO A 48 -8.40 11.13 1.34
CA PRO A 48 -7.33 12.03 0.92
C PRO A 48 -7.87 13.19 0.08
N GLY A 49 -7.57 14.42 0.47
CA GLY A 49 -8.06 15.63 -0.20
C GLY A 49 -9.26 16.30 0.49
N TRP A 50 -9.94 15.64 1.44
CA TRP A 50 -11.11 16.22 2.10
C TRP A 50 -10.77 17.37 3.06
N GLY A 51 -9.69 17.26 3.83
CA GLY A 51 -9.23 18.35 4.69
C GLY A 51 -8.80 19.58 3.87
N GLU A 52 -8.16 19.35 2.73
CA GLU A 52 -7.70 20.35 1.78
C GLU A 52 -8.89 21.08 1.13
N HIS A 53 -9.91 20.34 0.68
CA HIS A 53 -11.18 20.92 0.24
C HIS A 53 -11.86 21.75 1.34
N SER A 54 -11.80 21.28 2.59
CA SER A 54 -12.38 22.00 3.73
C SER A 54 -11.63 23.30 4.06
N LEU A 55 -10.39 23.45 3.58
CA LEU A 55 -9.58 24.66 3.67
C LEU A 55 -9.68 25.54 2.40
N GLY A 56 -10.57 25.21 1.46
CA GLY A 56 -10.71 25.94 0.18
C GLY A 56 -9.63 25.63 -0.86
N LEU A 57 -8.73 24.68 -0.58
CA LEU A 57 -7.64 24.29 -1.46
C LEU A 57 -8.06 23.17 -2.42
N HIS A 58 -9.08 23.47 -3.23
CA HIS A 58 -9.72 22.44 -4.05
C HIS A 58 -8.77 21.78 -5.05
N ARG A 59 -7.79 22.51 -5.59
CA ARG A 59 -6.83 21.94 -6.55
C ARG A 59 -5.99 20.83 -5.94
N ARG A 60 -5.50 21.02 -4.71
CA ARG A 60 -4.77 19.99 -3.94
C ARG A 60 -5.69 18.81 -3.61
N GLY A 61 -6.90 19.12 -3.16
CA GLY A 61 -7.92 18.11 -2.86
C GLY A 61 -8.22 17.20 -4.05
N TYR A 62 -8.38 17.76 -5.25
CA TYR A 62 -8.63 16.98 -6.47
C TYR A 62 -7.43 16.11 -6.89
N VAL A 63 -6.20 16.57 -6.67
CA VAL A 63 -4.99 15.77 -6.96
C VAL A 63 -4.93 14.52 -6.08
N LEU A 64 -5.23 14.67 -4.79
CA LEU A 64 -5.24 13.56 -3.82
C LEU A 64 -6.41 12.59 -4.07
N ASN A 65 -7.61 13.12 -4.33
CA ASN A 65 -8.78 12.33 -4.73
C ASN A 65 -8.55 11.56 -6.04
N GLY A 66 -7.99 12.23 -7.05
CA GLY A 66 -7.69 11.60 -8.34
C GLY A 66 -6.67 10.48 -8.20
N SER A 67 -5.67 10.66 -7.32
CA SER A 67 -4.68 9.63 -7.02
C SER A 67 -5.28 8.45 -6.29
N GLU A 68 -6.18 8.70 -5.33
CA GLU A 68 -6.95 7.66 -4.65
C GLU A 68 -7.74 6.81 -5.67
N LEU A 69 -8.43 7.47 -6.60
CA LEU A 69 -9.19 6.81 -7.67
C LEU A 69 -8.29 5.97 -8.58
N VAL A 70 -7.15 6.51 -9.00
CA VAL A 70 -6.18 5.78 -9.84
C VAL A 70 -5.66 4.54 -9.13
N PHE A 71 -5.32 4.62 -7.85
CA PHE A 71 -4.86 3.46 -7.08
C PHE A 71 -5.97 2.41 -6.92
N TRP A 72 -7.23 2.79 -6.67
CA TRP A 72 -8.34 1.84 -6.60
C TRP A 72 -8.60 1.14 -7.93
N ILE A 73 -8.65 1.89 -9.04
CA ILE A 73 -8.83 1.33 -10.38
C ILE A 73 -7.65 0.41 -10.73
N GLY A 74 -6.42 0.86 -10.45
CA GLY A 74 -5.21 0.08 -10.67
C GLY A 74 -5.21 -1.22 -9.88
N TYR A 75 -5.56 -1.17 -8.59
CA TYR A 75 -5.72 -2.35 -7.74
C TYR A 75 -6.73 -3.32 -8.34
N ALA A 76 -7.95 -2.86 -8.65
CA ALA A 76 -9.01 -3.70 -9.17
C ALA A 76 -8.62 -4.37 -10.49
N ALA A 77 -8.05 -3.60 -11.43
CA ALA A 77 -7.62 -4.09 -12.73
C ALA A 77 -6.50 -5.13 -12.59
N ILE A 78 -5.41 -4.80 -11.88
CA ILE A 78 -4.26 -5.68 -11.73
C ILE A 78 -4.67 -6.96 -10.96
N ASN A 79 -5.48 -6.83 -9.92
CA ASN A 79 -5.98 -7.97 -9.15
C ASN A 79 -6.82 -8.91 -10.02
N TYR A 80 -7.72 -8.35 -10.85
CA TYR A 80 -8.51 -9.13 -11.80
C TYR A 80 -7.64 -9.90 -12.79
N PHE A 81 -6.69 -9.22 -13.45
CA PHE A 81 -5.79 -9.86 -14.40
C PHE A 81 -4.84 -10.88 -13.75
N GLY A 82 -4.40 -10.64 -12.51
CA GLY A 82 -3.59 -11.58 -11.75
C GLY A 82 -4.31 -12.90 -11.50
N HIS A 83 -5.56 -12.84 -11.01
CA HIS A 83 -6.39 -14.04 -10.80
C HIS A 83 -6.77 -14.74 -12.11
N SER A 84 -6.98 -13.98 -13.19
CA SER A 84 -7.21 -14.57 -14.52
C SER A 84 -5.97 -15.35 -14.98
N ALA A 85 -4.79 -14.76 -14.88
CA ALA A 85 -3.53 -15.40 -15.25
C ALA A 85 -3.23 -16.64 -14.38
N GLU A 86 -3.61 -16.61 -13.10
CA GLU A 86 -3.52 -17.77 -12.22
C GLU A 86 -4.43 -18.91 -12.68
N LYS A 87 -5.69 -18.63 -13.04
CA LYS A 87 -6.60 -19.65 -13.60
C LYS A 87 -6.08 -20.23 -14.91
N ASP A 88 -5.52 -19.40 -15.79
CA ASP A 88 -4.93 -19.86 -17.05
C ASP A 88 -3.74 -20.80 -16.81
N MET A 89 -2.89 -20.47 -15.83
CA MET A 89 -1.78 -21.31 -15.38
C MET A 89 -2.29 -22.66 -14.82
N GLN A 90 -3.32 -22.65 -13.99
CA GLN A 90 -3.92 -23.86 -13.41
C GLN A 90 -4.51 -24.76 -14.51
N ALA A 91 -5.27 -24.19 -15.43
CA ALA A 91 -5.83 -24.92 -16.57
C ALA A 91 -4.74 -25.49 -17.49
N TYR A 92 -3.64 -24.75 -17.68
CA TYR A 92 -2.49 -25.23 -18.43
C TYR A 92 -1.81 -26.43 -17.75
N ALA A 93 -1.63 -26.38 -16.43
CA ALA A 93 -1.08 -27.50 -15.66
C ALA A 93 -2.00 -28.73 -15.67
N ALA A 94 -3.31 -28.54 -15.51
CA ALA A 94 -4.28 -29.64 -15.59
C ALA A 94 -4.18 -30.37 -16.93
N ARG A 95 -4.01 -29.62 -18.02
CA ARG A 95 -3.89 -30.19 -19.38
C ARG A 95 -2.56 -30.91 -19.62
N HIS A 96 -1.45 -30.32 -19.20
CA HIS A 96 -0.11 -30.75 -19.60
C HIS A 96 0.67 -31.53 -18.52
N ALA A 97 0.13 -31.60 -17.31
CA ALA A 97 0.68 -32.36 -16.20
C ALA A 97 -0.34 -33.30 -15.53
N GLY A 98 -1.60 -33.27 -15.98
CA GLY A 98 -2.65 -34.15 -15.47
C GLY A 98 -3.05 -33.90 -14.01
N ILE A 99 -2.80 -32.70 -13.48
CA ILE A 99 -3.08 -32.39 -12.08
C ILE A 99 -4.58 -32.23 -11.80
N ASP A 100 -4.97 -32.54 -10.56
CA ASP A 100 -6.20 -32.00 -9.97
C ASP A 100 -5.93 -30.61 -9.36
N THR A 101 -6.60 -29.59 -9.88
CA THR A 101 -6.46 -28.21 -9.42
C THR A 101 -7.22 -27.90 -8.13
N HIS A 102 -8.16 -28.78 -7.73
CA HIS A 102 -9.07 -28.50 -6.62
C HIS A 102 -8.33 -28.49 -5.27
N GLY A 103 -8.57 -27.43 -4.49
CA GLY A 103 -8.07 -27.29 -3.11
C GLY A 103 -6.54 -27.18 -2.99
N LYS A 104 -5.82 -26.98 -4.11
CA LYS A 104 -4.35 -26.88 -4.11
C LYS A 104 -3.90 -25.47 -3.76
N ASP A 105 -2.90 -25.39 -2.89
CA ASP A 105 -2.27 -24.12 -2.51
C ASP A 105 -1.16 -23.72 -3.48
N ILE A 106 -0.59 -22.53 -3.25
CA ILE A 106 0.50 -22.00 -4.08
C ILE A 106 1.81 -22.81 -3.96
N TYR A 107 1.99 -23.55 -2.87
CA TYR A 107 3.18 -24.39 -2.66
C TYR A 107 3.14 -25.60 -3.59
N TYR A 108 1.98 -26.25 -3.72
CA TYR A 108 1.78 -27.31 -4.72
C TYR A 108 2.13 -26.84 -6.14
N TYR A 109 1.60 -25.69 -6.56
CA TYR A 109 1.92 -25.13 -7.88
C TYR A 109 3.40 -24.75 -8.02
N THR A 110 4.07 -24.39 -6.93
CA THR A 110 5.51 -24.12 -6.92
C THR A 110 6.31 -25.41 -7.09
N ASP A 111 5.91 -26.48 -6.41
CA ASP A 111 6.58 -27.77 -6.46
C ASP A 111 6.41 -28.43 -7.83
N ILE A 112 5.20 -28.49 -8.40
CA ILE A 112 5.05 -29.03 -9.76
C ILE A 112 5.81 -28.18 -10.79
N GLY A 113 5.99 -26.88 -10.54
CA GLY A 113 6.81 -26.01 -11.38
C GLY A 113 8.28 -26.37 -11.38
N ASN A 114 8.79 -27.05 -10.34
CA ASN A 114 10.20 -27.36 -10.14
C ASN A 114 10.61 -28.76 -10.64
N TYR A 115 9.66 -29.70 -10.74
CA TYR A 115 9.96 -31.11 -11.05
C TYR A 115 9.10 -31.63 -12.20
N LEU A 116 9.66 -32.54 -13.01
CA LEU A 116 8.94 -33.15 -14.13
C LEU A 116 7.77 -34.02 -13.69
N ASP A 117 7.87 -34.68 -12.55
CA ASP A 117 6.85 -35.58 -12.03
C ASP A 117 6.96 -35.70 -10.51
N ILE A 118 5.92 -36.31 -9.92
CA ILE A 118 5.82 -36.56 -8.48
C ILE A 118 6.95 -37.43 -7.93
N TYR A 119 7.45 -38.39 -8.73
CA TYR A 119 8.49 -39.31 -8.31
C TYR A 119 9.82 -38.60 -8.13
N ALA A 120 10.20 -37.75 -9.08
CA ALA A 120 11.41 -36.93 -9.00
C ALA A 120 11.41 -36.01 -7.77
N TYR A 121 10.25 -35.43 -7.45
CA TYR A 121 10.08 -34.63 -6.23
C TYR A 121 10.24 -35.49 -4.97
N ASN A 122 9.45 -36.57 -4.86
CA ASN A 122 9.45 -37.43 -3.67
C ASN A 122 10.83 -38.06 -3.42
N GLU A 123 11.52 -38.49 -4.48
CA GLU A 123 12.87 -39.05 -4.40
C GLU A 123 13.88 -38.01 -3.86
N GLN A 124 13.79 -36.74 -4.31
CA GLN A 124 14.60 -35.67 -3.74
C GLN A 124 14.31 -35.43 -2.26
N LYS A 125 13.03 -35.41 -1.86
CA LYS A 125 12.64 -35.25 -0.46
C LYS A 125 13.13 -36.40 0.42
N LEU A 126 13.07 -37.63 -0.08
CA LEU A 126 13.62 -38.81 0.59
C LEU A 126 15.14 -38.70 0.79
N ARG A 127 15.89 -38.27 -0.24
CA ARG A 127 17.35 -38.04 -0.12
C ARG A 127 17.69 -37.03 0.97
N TYR A 128 16.85 -36.01 1.16
CA TYR A 128 17.01 -35.00 2.21
C TYR A 128 16.30 -35.33 3.52
N ARG A 129 15.76 -36.54 3.68
CA ARG A 129 15.03 -36.99 4.89
C ARG A 129 13.85 -36.08 5.26
N GLN A 130 13.22 -35.46 4.26
CA GLN A 130 12.07 -34.56 4.41
C GLN A 130 10.74 -35.34 4.28
N PHE A 131 10.53 -36.34 5.14
CA PHE A 131 9.40 -37.27 5.02
C PHE A 131 8.02 -36.59 5.12
N SER A 132 7.90 -35.52 5.89
CA SER A 132 6.66 -34.75 6.05
C SER A 132 6.28 -33.93 4.82
N ALA A 133 7.20 -33.75 3.86
CA ALA A 133 6.97 -32.98 2.64
C ALA A 133 6.62 -33.85 1.42
N LEU A 134 6.53 -35.17 1.60
CA LEU A 134 6.18 -36.08 0.52
C LEU A 134 4.73 -35.89 0.09
N TYR A 135 4.51 -35.90 -1.22
CA TYR A 135 3.16 -35.99 -1.74
C TYR A 135 2.73 -37.46 -1.83
N PRO A 136 1.50 -37.80 -1.44
CA PRO A 136 1.00 -39.15 -1.63
C PRO A 136 0.82 -39.41 -3.13
N GLU A 137 1.15 -40.62 -3.58
CA GLU A 137 1.04 -41.03 -4.99
C GLU A 137 -0.43 -41.39 -5.33
N THR A 138 -1.34 -40.44 -5.14
CA THR A 138 -2.76 -40.58 -5.42
C THR A 138 -3.17 -39.68 -6.58
N PRO A 139 -4.28 -39.99 -7.29
CA PRO A 139 -4.77 -39.14 -8.39
C PRO A 139 -4.97 -37.67 -8.01
N GLU A 140 -5.26 -37.39 -6.74
CA GLU A 140 -5.44 -36.03 -6.23
C GLU A 140 -4.16 -35.18 -6.24
N TYR A 141 -2.99 -35.80 -6.01
CA TYR A 141 -1.71 -35.08 -5.91
C TYR A 141 -0.77 -35.37 -7.07
N PHE A 142 -1.05 -36.41 -7.86
CA PHE A 142 -0.23 -36.82 -8.97
C PHE A 142 -0.02 -35.70 -9.99
N TRP A 143 1.21 -35.60 -10.51
CA TRP A 143 1.52 -34.84 -11.70
C TRP A 143 2.64 -35.53 -12.49
N ALA A 144 2.58 -35.37 -13.81
CA ALA A 144 3.67 -35.73 -14.71
C ALA A 144 3.58 -34.85 -15.96
N TRP A 145 4.54 -33.95 -16.13
CA TRP A 145 4.58 -33.03 -17.26
C TRP A 145 4.85 -33.77 -18.58
N ASP A 146 4.11 -33.41 -19.63
CA ASP A 146 4.33 -33.90 -21.00
C ASP A 146 5.79 -33.71 -21.46
N SER A 147 6.42 -32.61 -21.04
CA SER A 147 7.80 -32.27 -21.34
C SER A 147 8.35 -31.18 -20.42
N ASP A 148 9.68 -31.08 -20.33
CA ASP A 148 10.31 -29.97 -19.59
C ASP A 148 10.00 -28.60 -20.19
N ALA A 149 9.76 -28.53 -21.51
CA ALA A 149 9.33 -27.29 -22.15
C ALA A 149 7.94 -26.85 -21.66
N ALA A 150 7.01 -27.79 -21.49
CA ALA A 150 5.69 -27.51 -20.95
C ALA A 150 5.78 -27.03 -19.49
N ARG A 151 6.57 -27.71 -18.66
CA ARG A 151 6.82 -27.29 -17.26
C ARG A 151 7.40 -25.88 -17.18
N ARG A 152 8.44 -25.56 -17.96
CA ARG A 152 9.05 -24.21 -17.95
C ARG A 152 8.07 -23.13 -18.42
N LYS A 153 7.18 -23.44 -19.36
CA LYS A 153 6.13 -22.51 -19.80
C LYS A 153 5.12 -22.26 -18.68
N PHE A 154 4.69 -23.31 -17.98
CA PHE A 154 3.87 -23.17 -16.78
C PHE A 154 4.56 -22.32 -15.71
N ASP A 155 5.83 -22.60 -15.43
CA ASP A 155 6.57 -21.87 -14.38
C ASP A 155 6.71 -20.38 -14.69
N LYS A 156 6.89 -20.04 -15.98
CA LYS A 156 6.83 -18.65 -16.44
C LYS A 156 5.45 -18.02 -16.23
N GLN A 157 4.36 -18.75 -16.52
CA GLN A 157 3.01 -18.26 -16.27
C GLN A 157 2.75 -18.04 -14.77
N ARG A 158 3.20 -18.98 -13.92
CA ARG A 158 3.16 -18.89 -12.46
C ARG A 158 3.89 -17.65 -11.94
N TYR A 159 5.12 -17.45 -12.40
CA TYR A 159 5.89 -16.26 -12.02
C TYR A 159 5.17 -14.96 -12.43
N ASN A 160 4.61 -14.91 -13.63
CA ASN A 160 3.89 -13.73 -14.12
C ASN A 160 2.60 -13.45 -13.36
N SER A 161 1.80 -14.48 -13.05
CA SER A 161 0.55 -14.30 -12.27
C SER A 161 0.86 -13.79 -10.86
N GLN A 162 1.87 -14.36 -10.20
CA GLN A 162 2.32 -13.93 -8.88
C GLN A 162 2.87 -12.50 -8.90
N GLN A 163 3.58 -12.09 -9.96
CA GLN A 163 4.00 -10.70 -10.12
C GLN A 163 2.82 -9.73 -10.20
N LEU A 164 1.74 -10.08 -10.91
CA LEU A 164 0.54 -9.27 -10.98
C LEU A 164 -0.13 -9.15 -9.61
N LEU A 165 -0.30 -10.27 -8.89
CA LEU A 165 -0.91 -10.26 -7.56
C LEU A 165 -0.07 -9.44 -6.56
N HIS A 166 1.26 -9.53 -6.61
CA HIS A 166 2.14 -8.66 -5.83
C HIS A 166 2.01 -7.18 -6.23
N ALA A 167 1.89 -6.88 -7.53
CA ALA A 167 1.68 -5.52 -8.03
C ALA A 167 0.34 -4.92 -7.54
N ALA A 168 -0.72 -5.73 -7.41
CA ALA A 168 -1.96 -5.29 -6.78
C ALA A 168 -1.73 -4.89 -5.31
N GLY A 169 -0.93 -5.67 -4.56
CA GLY A 169 -0.53 -5.30 -3.19
C GLY A 169 0.19 -3.94 -3.10
N PHE A 170 1.06 -3.62 -4.07
CA PHE A 170 1.70 -2.30 -4.13
C PHE A 170 0.71 -1.15 -4.37
N ALA A 171 -0.37 -1.37 -5.13
CA ALA A 171 -1.42 -0.37 -5.30
C ALA A 171 -2.14 -0.06 -3.97
N LEU A 172 -2.38 -1.06 -3.12
CA LEU A 172 -2.88 -0.86 -1.76
C LEU A 172 -1.90 -0.06 -0.89
N GLY A 173 -0.59 -0.34 -1.00
CA GLY A 173 0.45 0.46 -0.36
C GLY A 173 0.42 1.93 -0.82
N GLY A 174 0.15 2.15 -2.10
CA GLY A 174 -0.06 3.49 -2.67
C GLY A 174 -1.24 4.24 -2.05
N LEU A 175 -2.37 3.57 -1.81
CA LEU A 175 -3.52 4.16 -1.11
C LEU A 175 -3.14 4.62 0.31
N VAL A 176 -2.42 3.79 1.06
CA VAL A 176 -1.94 4.14 2.41
C VAL A 176 -1.01 5.35 2.35
N LEU A 177 -0.07 5.37 1.40
CA LEU A 177 0.84 6.50 1.22
C LEU A 177 0.07 7.79 0.85
N ASN A 178 -0.94 7.71 -0.02
CA ASN A 178 -1.76 8.85 -0.40
C ASN A 178 -2.45 9.50 0.82
N ARG A 179 -2.91 8.67 1.77
CA ARG A 179 -3.52 9.13 3.03
C ARG A 179 -2.51 9.80 3.94
N ILE A 180 -1.31 9.23 4.08
CA ILE A 180 -0.21 9.84 4.84
C ILE A 180 0.15 11.20 4.24
N VAL A 181 0.29 11.28 2.92
CA VAL A 181 0.59 12.53 2.22
C VAL A 181 -0.48 13.58 2.48
N SER A 182 -1.77 13.24 2.35
CA SER A 182 -2.88 14.16 2.63
C SER A 182 -2.90 14.63 4.10
N MET A 183 -2.64 13.73 5.05
CA MET A 183 -2.55 14.12 6.46
C MET A 183 -1.39 15.10 6.72
N ILE A 184 -0.22 14.81 6.17
CA ILE A 184 0.94 15.72 6.27
C ILE A 184 0.63 17.07 5.64
N ASP A 185 -0.10 17.07 4.52
CA ASP A 185 -0.52 18.29 3.84
C ASP A 185 -1.36 19.19 4.75
N VAL A 186 -2.40 18.63 5.37
CA VAL A 186 -3.23 19.36 6.31
C VAL A 186 -2.44 19.84 7.52
N ILE A 187 -1.53 19.03 8.07
CA ILE A 187 -0.67 19.47 9.18
C ILE A 187 0.15 20.69 8.76
N ALA A 188 0.78 20.64 7.58
CA ALA A 188 1.59 21.73 7.06
C ALA A 188 0.77 23.01 6.81
N LEU A 189 -0.49 22.87 6.40
CA LEU A 189 -1.42 23.98 6.16
C LEU A 189 -2.03 24.57 7.45
N THR A 190 -2.08 23.81 8.54
CA THR A 190 -2.75 24.21 9.79
C THR A 190 -1.79 24.63 10.89
N LYS A 191 -0.53 24.18 10.87
CA LYS A 191 0.46 24.39 11.96
C LYS A 191 0.62 25.84 12.40
N ASP A 192 0.62 26.80 11.47
CA ASP A 192 0.89 28.22 11.75
C ASP A 192 -0.40 29.02 12.00
N ARG A 193 -1.56 28.36 12.01
CA ARG A 193 -2.89 28.97 12.16
C ARG A 193 -3.61 28.54 13.42
N LEU A 194 -2.97 27.73 14.26
CA LEU A 194 -3.56 27.27 15.51
C LEU A 194 -3.75 28.48 16.42
N GLU A 195 -5.00 28.73 16.82
CA GLU A 195 -5.30 29.67 17.90
C GLU A 195 -4.52 29.24 19.14
N THR A 196 -3.64 30.10 19.64
CA THR A 196 -3.16 29.98 21.01
C THR A 196 -4.36 30.24 21.93
N PRO A 197 -4.73 29.31 22.82
CA PRO A 197 -5.84 29.53 23.74
C PRO A 197 -5.64 30.85 24.50
N PRO A 198 -6.71 31.64 24.76
CA PRO A 198 -6.60 32.93 25.45
C PRO A 198 -6.03 32.88 26.88
N GLY A 199 -5.73 31.69 27.43
CA GLY A 199 -5.04 31.55 28.70
C GLY A 199 -3.53 31.35 28.54
N THR A 200 -2.77 32.42 28.34
CA THR A 200 -1.31 32.37 28.56
C THR A 200 -1.03 32.60 30.04
N VAL A 201 -0.60 31.55 30.75
CA VAL A 201 0.02 31.70 32.07
C VAL A 201 1.38 32.34 31.84
N ARG A 202 1.50 33.64 32.12
CA ARG A 202 2.80 34.34 32.09
C ARG A 202 3.43 34.24 33.48
N ALA A 203 4.57 33.57 33.56
CA ALA A 203 5.41 33.57 34.75
C ALA A 203 6.41 34.73 34.66
N SER A 204 6.36 35.66 35.60
CA SER A 204 7.33 36.75 35.71
C SER A 204 8.01 36.72 37.08
N LEU A 205 9.30 37.05 37.12
CA LEU A 205 10.06 37.19 38.36
C LEU A 205 10.17 38.67 38.68
N LEU A 206 9.52 39.10 39.76
CA LEU A 206 9.52 40.48 40.19
C LEU A 206 10.49 40.66 41.37
N PRO A 207 11.46 41.58 41.27
CA PRO A 207 12.36 41.87 42.39
C PRO A 207 11.64 42.68 43.48
N GLN A 208 11.79 42.26 44.74
CA GLN A 208 11.33 42.97 45.94
C GLN A 208 12.48 43.20 46.93
N ARG A 209 12.29 44.13 47.87
CA ARG A 209 13.30 44.49 48.90
C ARG A 209 13.84 43.31 49.70
N ALA A 210 13.09 42.21 49.83
CA ALA A 210 13.46 41.02 50.59
C ALA A 210 13.70 39.76 49.74
N GLY A 211 13.67 39.85 48.40
CA GLY A 211 13.91 38.69 47.51
C GLY A 211 13.23 38.77 46.15
N LEU A 212 13.22 37.66 45.42
CA LEU A 212 12.51 37.50 44.15
C LEU A 212 11.17 36.80 44.39
N THR A 213 10.10 37.36 43.84
CA THR A 213 8.76 36.76 43.87
C THR A 213 8.36 36.28 42.48
N LEU A 214 7.83 35.06 42.39
CA LEU A 214 7.23 34.54 41.16
C LEU A 214 5.77 35.02 41.08
N ALA A 215 5.45 35.80 40.06
CA ALA A 215 4.09 36.19 39.73
C ALA A 215 3.59 35.37 38.54
N LEU A 216 2.37 34.84 38.67
CA LEU A 216 1.67 34.13 37.61
C LEU A 216 0.49 34.98 37.16
N ASP A 217 0.59 35.57 35.98
CA ASP A 217 -0.51 36.28 35.36
C ASP A 217 -1.33 35.28 34.53
N ILE A 218 -2.61 35.16 34.90
CA ILE A 218 -3.59 34.37 34.17
C ILE A 218 -4.52 35.39 33.51
N GLU A 219 -4.29 35.66 32.23
CA GLU A 219 -5.28 36.35 31.41
C GLU A 219 -6.40 35.34 31.11
N LEU A 220 -7.62 35.64 31.58
CA LEU A 220 -8.83 34.83 31.40
C LEU A 220 -9.61 35.31 30.18
#